data_AF-A0AAV0M637-F1
#
_entry.id   AF-A0AAV0M637-F1
#
_cell.length_a   1.000
_cell.length_b   1.000
_cell.length_c   1.000
_cell.angle_alpha   90.00
_cell.angle_beta   90.00
_cell.angle_gamma   90.00
#
_symmetry.space_group_name_H-M   'P 1'
#
loop_
_entity.id
_entity.type
_entity.pdbx_description
1 polymer ?
#
loop_
_entity_poly.entity_id
_entity_poly.type
_entity_poly.pdbx_seq_one_letter_code
_entity_poly.pdbx_strand_id
1 'polypeptide(L)'
;MTEVASSLVHELLGKRFEDVDQPIVDYIVNVLADEDFDFGEEGEGIFEALGELLVGAECVSDFPECRLVCSKLCEKLGKHGLAKPKPAVRSLTTPFRMNEGMEEEAAPKKKPEPVDGPLLTERDKLKIERKKRKDERQREAQYLVHVSEMEAVRAGMPRVSVNHDNSGGATVKDLHMDNFNISVGGRDLIVDGSLTLSFGRHYGLVGRNGTGKTTYLRHMAMHAIDGIPANCQVLHVEQEVVGDDTTALQCVLNSDIERTQLMEEEVRLIAQQRELEVEDALGNEKDQNGAAEKDAISDRLAQIYKRLEFIDAYSAEARAASILAGLSFTPEMQRKATKAFSGGWRMRIALARALFIEPDLLLLDEPTNHLDLHAVLWLETYLVKWPKTFIVVSHAREFLNTVVTDVIHLQNQKLTCYKGNYDIFERTRAEQLKNQQKAFESNERVRAHMQTFIDKFRYNAKRASLVQSRIKALDRIGHVDEVVNDPDYKFEFPTPDDRPGPPIISFSDASFGYPGGPILFKNLNFGIDLDSRVAMVGANGIGKSTILKLISGELQPSSGTVFHSAKVRIAVFSQHHVDGLDLSSNPLLYMMRCFPGVPEQKLRSHLGSFGVTGNLALQPMYTLSGMSCS
;
A
#
# COMPACT_ATOMS: atom_id res chain seq x y z
N MET A 1 -49.68 -24.48 -5.96
CA MET A 1 -48.23 -24.62 -6.11
C MET A 1 -47.73 -25.68 -5.13
N THR A 2 -47.88 -25.45 -3.83
CA THR A 2 -47.55 -26.41 -2.73
C THR A 2 -48.25 -27.77 -2.85
N GLU A 3 -49.55 -27.84 -3.14
CA GLU A 3 -50.26 -29.13 -3.30
C GLU A 3 -49.74 -29.95 -4.49
N VAL A 4 -49.36 -29.28 -5.59
CA VAL A 4 -48.82 -29.92 -6.79
C VAL A 4 -47.39 -30.39 -6.54
N ALA A 5 -46.56 -29.58 -5.87
CA ALA A 5 -45.22 -29.96 -5.45
C ALA A 5 -45.24 -31.15 -4.48
N SER A 6 -46.13 -31.12 -3.48
CA SER A 6 -46.32 -32.23 -2.54
C SER A 6 -46.70 -33.53 -3.25
N SER A 7 -47.70 -33.50 -4.13
CA SER A 7 -48.12 -34.70 -4.88
C SER A 7 -46.99 -35.29 -5.72
N LEU A 8 -46.16 -34.46 -6.34
CA LEU A 8 -45.06 -34.91 -7.21
C LEU A 8 -43.87 -35.47 -6.42
N VAL A 9 -43.58 -34.90 -5.26
CA VAL A 9 -42.55 -35.40 -4.34
C VAL A 9 -42.96 -36.75 -3.77
N HIS A 10 -44.22 -36.90 -3.34
CA HIS A 10 -44.77 -38.19 -2.88
C HIS A 10 -44.78 -39.25 -4.00
N GLU A 11 -45.08 -38.86 -5.25
CA GLU A 11 -45.08 -39.79 -6.39
C GLU A 11 -43.68 -40.31 -6.73
N LEU A 12 -42.64 -39.47 -6.60
CA LEU A 12 -41.26 -39.81 -6.99
C LEU A 12 -40.45 -40.50 -5.88
N LEU A 13 -40.62 -40.09 -4.63
CA LEU A 13 -39.91 -40.68 -3.49
C LEU A 13 -40.68 -41.85 -2.85
N GLY A 14 -41.98 -41.96 -3.14
CA GLY A 14 -42.82 -43.12 -2.77
C GLY A 14 -42.82 -43.41 -1.27
N LYS A 15 -42.81 -44.71 -0.91
CA LYS A 15 -42.86 -45.18 0.50
C LYS A 15 -41.72 -44.68 1.38
N ARG A 16 -40.57 -44.31 0.80
CA ARG A 16 -39.41 -43.79 1.56
C ARG A 16 -39.65 -42.38 2.11
N PHE A 17 -40.65 -41.68 1.59
CA PHE A 17 -41.02 -40.34 2.00
C PHE A 17 -42.15 -40.32 3.05
N GLU A 18 -42.83 -41.46 3.27
CA GLU A 18 -43.88 -41.60 4.28
C GLU A 18 -43.33 -41.76 5.70
N ASP A 19 -42.08 -42.25 5.82
CA ASP A 19 -41.39 -42.47 7.10
C ASP A 19 -40.55 -41.25 7.57
N VAL A 20 -40.60 -40.14 6.82
CA VAL A 20 -39.84 -38.91 7.10
C VAL A 20 -40.64 -37.97 8.00
N ASP A 21 -39.96 -37.31 8.94
CA ASP A 21 -40.59 -36.34 9.84
C ASP A 21 -41.33 -35.22 9.07
N GLN A 22 -42.58 -34.96 9.47
CA GLN A 22 -43.46 -33.98 8.82
C GLN A 22 -42.82 -32.58 8.62
N PRO A 23 -42.02 -32.02 9.54
CA PRO A 23 -41.34 -30.74 9.32
C PRO A 23 -40.31 -30.76 8.18
N ILE A 24 -39.66 -31.90 7.93
CA ILE A 24 -38.69 -32.07 6.84
C ILE A 24 -39.44 -32.14 5.51
N VAL A 25 -40.56 -32.87 5.49
CA VAL A 25 -41.49 -32.93 4.35
C VAL A 25 -42.00 -31.53 4.00
N ASP A 26 -42.49 -30.79 4.99
CA ASP A 26 -43.00 -29.43 4.79
C ASP A 26 -41.89 -28.48 4.29
N TYR A 27 -40.65 -28.63 4.78
CA TYR A 27 -39.52 -27.84 4.29
C TYR A 27 -39.22 -28.13 2.81
N ILE A 28 -39.12 -29.40 2.42
CA ILE A 28 -38.86 -29.82 1.03
C ILE A 28 -39.95 -29.31 0.09
N VAL A 29 -41.22 -29.46 0.48
CA VAL A 29 -42.36 -29.01 -0.33
C VAL A 29 -42.40 -27.49 -0.45
N ASN A 30 -42.09 -26.75 0.62
CA ASN A 30 -42.09 -25.29 0.60
C ASN A 30 -40.94 -24.74 -0.26
N VAL A 31 -39.74 -25.34 -0.20
CA VAL A 31 -38.60 -24.96 -1.04
C VAL A 31 -38.94 -25.18 -2.53
N LEU A 32 -39.55 -26.32 -2.88
CA LEU A 32 -39.93 -26.63 -4.25
C LEU A 32 -41.16 -25.86 -4.76
N ALA A 33 -41.95 -25.28 -3.86
CA ALA A 33 -43.14 -24.51 -4.20
C ALA A 33 -42.89 -22.99 -4.24
N ASP A 34 -41.69 -22.54 -3.87
CA ASP A 34 -41.29 -21.14 -3.95
C ASP A 34 -41.16 -20.71 -5.43
N GLU A 35 -41.84 -19.60 -5.77
CA GLU A 35 -41.92 -19.07 -7.14
C GLU A 35 -40.58 -18.53 -7.66
N ASP A 36 -39.68 -18.18 -6.74
CA ASP A 36 -38.36 -17.63 -7.04
C ASP A 36 -37.23 -18.67 -6.89
N PHE A 37 -37.57 -19.94 -6.61
CA PHE A 37 -36.58 -21.00 -6.48
C PHE A 37 -35.89 -21.32 -7.81
N ASP A 38 -34.56 -21.29 -7.81
CA ASP A 38 -33.75 -21.61 -8.99
C ASP A 38 -33.48 -23.11 -9.08
N PHE A 39 -34.23 -23.80 -9.94
CA PHE A 39 -34.12 -25.25 -10.11
C PHE A 39 -32.80 -25.70 -10.77
N GLY A 40 -32.05 -24.79 -11.41
CA GLY A 40 -30.79 -25.09 -12.11
C GLY A 40 -30.97 -25.90 -13.42
N GLU A 41 -29.88 -26.16 -14.15
CA GLU A 41 -29.89 -27.10 -15.28
C GLU A 41 -29.98 -28.54 -14.75
N GLU A 42 -30.85 -29.35 -15.36
CA GLU A 42 -31.05 -30.77 -15.02
C GLU A 42 -31.28 -31.07 -13.51
N GLY A 43 -31.79 -30.10 -12.74
CA GLY A 43 -32.10 -30.26 -11.31
C GLY A 43 -30.91 -30.04 -10.35
N GLU A 44 -29.79 -29.48 -10.80
CA GLU A 44 -28.64 -29.15 -9.92
C GLU A 44 -29.03 -28.20 -8.78
N GLY A 45 -29.92 -27.23 -9.01
CA GLY A 45 -30.38 -26.31 -7.96
C GLY A 45 -31.18 -27.02 -6.86
N ILE A 46 -31.94 -28.06 -7.22
CA ILE A 46 -32.62 -28.93 -6.24
C ILE A 46 -31.59 -29.73 -5.45
N PHE A 47 -30.56 -30.27 -6.13
CA PHE A 47 -29.52 -31.06 -5.48
C PHE A 47 -28.67 -30.22 -4.50
N GLU A 48 -28.31 -28.99 -4.86
CA GLU A 48 -27.57 -28.09 -3.97
C GLU A 48 -28.39 -27.69 -2.73
N ALA A 49 -29.69 -27.43 -2.91
CA ALA A 49 -30.56 -26.98 -1.81
C ALA A 49 -31.04 -28.12 -0.90
N LEU A 50 -31.31 -29.30 -1.45
CA LEU A 50 -31.99 -30.40 -0.75
C LEU A 50 -31.21 -31.71 -0.74
N GLY A 51 -30.08 -31.83 -1.44
CA GLY A 51 -29.36 -33.09 -1.63
C GLY A 51 -28.83 -33.71 -0.33
N GLU A 52 -28.20 -32.89 0.52
CA GLU A 52 -27.75 -33.37 1.85
C GLU A 52 -28.92 -33.79 2.74
N LEU A 53 -30.06 -33.09 2.65
CA LEU A 53 -31.26 -33.38 3.41
C LEU A 53 -31.93 -34.68 2.94
N LEU A 54 -31.98 -34.92 1.63
CA LEU A 54 -32.57 -36.12 1.02
C LEU A 54 -31.76 -37.39 1.31
N VAL A 55 -30.42 -37.28 1.34
CA VAL A 55 -29.55 -38.39 1.73
C VAL A 55 -29.57 -38.57 3.26
N GLY A 56 -29.55 -37.48 4.03
CA GLY A 56 -29.56 -37.51 5.49
C GLY A 56 -30.88 -38.00 6.11
N ALA A 57 -32.00 -37.80 5.42
CA ALA A 57 -33.32 -38.31 5.82
C ALA A 57 -33.62 -39.72 5.26
N GLU A 58 -32.64 -40.40 4.67
CA GLU A 58 -32.76 -41.73 4.05
C GLU A 58 -33.83 -41.82 2.93
N CYS A 59 -34.25 -40.68 2.37
CA CYS A 59 -35.13 -40.63 1.20
C CYS A 59 -34.45 -41.26 -0.03
N VAL A 60 -33.12 -41.12 -0.11
CA VAL A 60 -32.27 -41.60 -1.20
C VAL A 60 -31.01 -42.25 -0.63
N SER A 61 -30.48 -43.30 -1.27
CA SER A 61 -29.41 -44.13 -0.70
C SER A 61 -27.99 -43.55 -0.85
N ASP A 62 -27.75 -42.75 -1.90
CA ASP A 62 -26.47 -42.07 -2.13
C ASP A 62 -26.60 -40.78 -2.95
N PHE A 63 -25.53 -39.97 -3.00
CA PHE A 63 -25.51 -38.72 -3.75
C PHE A 63 -25.72 -38.89 -5.28
N PRO A 64 -25.19 -39.94 -5.95
CA PRO A 64 -25.50 -40.23 -7.35
C PRO A 64 -26.98 -40.50 -7.62
N GLU A 65 -27.65 -41.33 -6.81
CA GLU A 65 -29.09 -41.57 -6.90
C GLU A 65 -29.86 -40.28 -6.60
N CYS A 66 -29.38 -39.45 -5.66
CA CYS A 66 -29.99 -38.17 -5.32
C CYS A 66 -29.98 -37.19 -6.50
N ARG A 67 -28.88 -37.10 -7.25
CA ARG A 67 -28.83 -36.28 -8.48
C ARG A 67 -29.84 -36.75 -9.52
N LEU A 68 -30.00 -38.06 -9.71
CA LEU A 68 -30.97 -38.62 -10.65
C LEU A 68 -32.42 -38.30 -10.23
N VAL A 69 -32.71 -38.37 -8.92
CA VAL A 69 -34.03 -38.03 -8.37
C VAL A 69 -34.32 -36.53 -8.51
N CYS A 70 -33.34 -35.67 -8.24
CA CYS A 70 -33.44 -34.22 -8.42
C CYS A 70 -33.70 -33.84 -9.89
N SER A 71 -33.02 -34.51 -10.82
CA SER A 71 -33.25 -34.32 -12.26
C SER A 71 -34.68 -34.70 -12.69
N LYS A 72 -35.19 -35.84 -12.21
CA LYS A 72 -36.58 -36.27 -12.47
C LYS A 72 -37.62 -35.35 -11.82
N LEU A 73 -37.34 -34.84 -10.62
CA LEU A 73 -38.19 -33.84 -9.95
C LEU A 73 -38.27 -32.56 -10.79
N CYS A 74 -37.13 -32.07 -11.26
CA CYS A 74 -37.05 -30.90 -12.13
C CYS A 74 -37.85 -31.10 -13.44
N GLU A 75 -37.73 -32.27 -14.08
CA GLU A 75 -38.46 -32.57 -15.32
C GLU A 75 -39.99 -32.60 -15.10
N LYS A 76 -40.45 -33.22 -14.01
CA LYS A 76 -41.89 -33.29 -13.68
C LYS A 76 -42.45 -31.93 -13.26
N LEU A 77 -41.72 -31.17 -12.43
CA LEU A 77 -42.13 -29.83 -12.02
C LEU A 77 -42.16 -28.85 -13.21
N GLY A 78 -41.24 -29.00 -14.16
CA GLY A 78 -41.26 -28.27 -15.43
C GLY A 78 -42.50 -28.54 -16.28
N LYS A 79 -42.96 -29.81 -16.37
CA LYS A 79 -44.20 -30.17 -17.09
C LYS A 79 -45.47 -29.57 -16.48
N HIS A 80 -45.45 -29.29 -15.18
CA HIS A 80 -46.55 -28.66 -14.45
C HIS A 80 -46.45 -27.11 -14.37
N GLY A 81 -45.49 -26.50 -15.08
CA GLY A 81 -45.33 -25.04 -15.16
C GLY A 81 -44.73 -24.39 -13.92
N LEU A 82 -44.17 -25.19 -13.00
CA LEU A 82 -43.52 -24.72 -11.76
C LEU A 82 -42.06 -24.34 -11.97
N ALA A 83 -41.36 -24.98 -12.93
CA ALA A 83 -40.02 -24.57 -13.34
C ALA A 83 -40.10 -23.77 -14.64
N LYS A 84 -39.77 -22.47 -14.58
CA LYS A 84 -39.66 -21.62 -15.79
C LYS A 84 -38.38 -22.02 -16.55
N PRO A 85 -38.45 -22.40 -17.84
CA PRO A 85 -37.24 -22.61 -18.62
C PRO A 85 -36.53 -21.27 -18.76
N LYS A 86 -35.36 -21.11 -18.12
CA LYS A 86 -34.47 -19.99 -18.43
C LYS A 86 -34.05 -20.14 -19.90
N PRO A 87 -34.07 -19.07 -20.71
CA PRO A 87 -33.45 -19.12 -22.02
C PRO A 87 -31.99 -19.51 -21.81
N ALA A 88 -31.55 -20.57 -22.48
CA ALA A 88 -30.17 -21.03 -22.42
C ALA A 88 -29.26 -19.84 -22.74
N VAL A 89 -28.70 -19.22 -21.70
CA VAL A 89 -27.48 -18.45 -21.83
C VAL A 89 -26.50 -19.50 -22.32
N ARG A 90 -26.15 -19.46 -23.61
CA ARG A 90 -25.13 -20.32 -24.18
C ARG A 90 -23.90 -20.22 -23.28
N SER A 91 -23.71 -21.21 -22.41
CA SER A 91 -22.45 -21.41 -21.75
C SER A 91 -21.48 -21.70 -22.88
N LEU A 92 -20.57 -20.77 -23.14
CA LEU A 92 -19.41 -21.06 -23.96
C LEU A 92 -18.55 -22.03 -23.15
N THR A 93 -18.84 -23.32 -23.25
CA THR A 93 -18.02 -24.45 -22.75
C THR A 93 -16.78 -24.67 -23.62
N THR A 94 -16.24 -23.59 -24.18
CA THR A 94 -14.94 -23.56 -24.85
C THR A 94 -14.22 -22.30 -24.40
N PRO A 95 -13.05 -22.40 -23.74
CA PRO A 95 -12.23 -21.23 -23.46
C PRO A 95 -11.70 -20.71 -24.79
N PHE A 96 -12.29 -19.64 -25.30
CA PHE A 96 -11.84 -19.00 -26.53
C PHE A 96 -10.60 -18.15 -26.24
N ARG A 97 -9.45 -18.55 -26.81
CA ARG A 97 -8.13 -17.93 -26.61
C ARG A 97 -7.95 -16.68 -27.47
N MET A 98 -7.11 -15.78 -26.97
CA MET A 98 -6.79 -14.45 -27.51
C MET A 98 -5.81 -14.42 -28.71
N ASN A 99 -5.56 -15.52 -29.42
CA ASN A 99 -4.77 -15.52 -30.67
C ASN A 99 -5.01 -16.82 -31.44
N GLU A 100 -5.89 -16.79 -32.44
CA GLU A 100 -5.81 -17.73 -33.57
C GLU A 100 -5.67 -16.90 -34.85
N GLY A 101 -4.52 -17.12 -35.50
CA GLY A 101 -4.22 -16.61 -36.82
C GLY A 101 -5.15 -17.20 -37.86
N MET A 102 -5.33 -16.41 -38.91
CA MET A 102 -6.07 -16.75 -40.12
C MET A 102 -5.50 -18.02 -40.76
N GLU A 103 -6.33 -19.05 -40.91
CA GLU A 103 -6.27 -19.96 -42.05
C GLU A 103 -7.62 -19.91 -42.79
N GLU A 104 -7.52 -19.73 -44.11
CA GLU A 104 -8.62 -19.59 -45.04
C GLU A 104 -9.37 -20.92 -45.21
N GLU A 105 -10.56 -21.07 -44.62
CA GLU A 105 -11.65 -21.80 -45.27
C GLU A 105 -12.99 -21.12 -44.99
N ALA A 106 -13.73 -20.86 -46.07
CA ALA A 106 -14.92 -20.03 -46.09
C ALA A 106 -16.13 -20.74 -45.45
N ALA A 107 -16.60 -20.21 -44.31
CA ALA A 107 -17.91 -20.55 -43.74
C ALA A 107 -18.95 -19.42 -44.03
N PRO A 108 -20.23 -19.76 -44.31
CA PRO A 108 -21.18 -18.84 -44.91
C PRO A 108 -21.63 -17.74 -43.95
N LYS A 109 -21.61 -16.49 -44.43
CA LYS A 109 -22.05 -15.27 -43.75
C LYS A 109 -23.47 -15.43 -43.20
N LYS A 110 -23.62 -15.58 -41.88
CA LYS A 110 -24.88 -15.21 -41.20
C LYS A 110 -24.99 -13.69 -41.21
N LYS A 111 -26.07 -13.17 -41.78
CA LYS A 111 -26.38 -11.73 -41.78
C LYS A 111 -26.47 -11.26 -40.32
N PRO A 112 -25.77 -10.18 -39.92
CA PRO A 112 -25.94 -9.61 -38.59
C PRO A 112 -27.35 -9.04 -38.47
N GLU A 113 -28.03 -9.36 -37.38
CA GLU A 113 -29.26 -8.66 -36.97
C GLU A 113 -28.90 -7.19 -36.68
N PRO A 114 -29.75 -6.23 -37.10
CA PRO A 114 -29.47 -4.82 -36.90
C PRO A 114 -29.62 -4.50 -35.41
N VAL A 115 -28.50 -4.19 -34.76
CA VAL A 115 -28.49 -3.56 -33.44
C VAL A 115 -28.89 -2.11 -33.65
N ASP A 116 -30.15 -1.79 -33.34
CA ASP A 116 -30.67 -0.43 -33.37
C ASP A 116 -30.08 0.37 -32.19
N GLY A 117 -28.91 0.95 -32.42
CA GLY A 117 -28.31 2.00 -31.61
C GLY A 117 -27.79 3.09 -32.54
N PRO A 118 -27.89 4.38 -32.18
CA PRO A 118 -27.52 5.46 -33.09
C PRO A 118 -26.04 5.36 -33.46
N LEU A 119 -25.76 5.14 -34.75
CA LEU A 119 -24.42 5.19 -35.32
C LEU A 119 -23.84 6.59 -35.07
N LEU A 120 -22.87 6.66 -34.16
CA LEU A 120 -22.10 7.88 -33.85
C LEU A 120 -21.56 8.49 -35.15
N THR A 121 -22.08 9.65 -35.54
CA THR A 121 -21.61 10.34 -36.75
C THR A 121 -20.17 10.81 -36.58
N GLU A 122 -19.44 11.05 -37.68
CA GLU A 122 -18.07 11.59 -37.62
C GLU A 122 -17.98 12.90 -36.81
N ARG A 123 -19.04 13.70 -36.82
CA ARG A 123 -19.19 14.89 -35.98
C ARG A 123 -19.25 14.57 -34.49
N ASP A 124 -19.90 13.48 -34.09
CA ASP A 124 -19.98 13.06 -32.70
C ASP A 124 -18.66 12.44 -32.23
N LYS A 125 -17.96 11.69 -33.10
CA LYS A 125 -16.60 11.21 -32.83
C LYS A 125 -15.63 12.38 -32.62
N LEU A 126 -15.69 13.41 -33.47
CA LEU A 126 -14.90 14.64 -33.32
C LEU A 126 -15.26 15.44 -32.05
N LYS A 127 -16.54 15.49 -31.67
CA LYS A 127 -16.96 16.13 -30.41
C LYS A 127 -16.47 15.36 -29.19
N ILE A 128 -16.54 14.03 -29.21
CA ILE A 128 -16.02 13.16 -28.16
C ILE A 128 -14.50 13.32 -28.05
N GLU A 129 -13.78 13.38 -29.17
CA GLU A 129 -12.33 13.59 -29.17
C GLU A 129 -11.95 14.98 -28.63
N ARG A 130 -12.67 16.04 -29.03
CA ARG A 130 -12.47 17.39 -28.49
C ARG A 130 -12.77 17.47 -26.99
N LYS A 131 -13.84 16.81 -26.53
CA LYS A 131 -14.17 16.73 -25.10
C LYS A 131 -13.08 15.98 -24.33
N LYS A 132 -12.61 14.85 -24.85
CA LYS A 132 -11.51 14.06 -24.27
C LYS A 132 -10.22 14.88 -24.14
N ARG A 133 -9.82 15.61 -25.19
CA ARG A 133 -8.63 16.51 -25.14
C ARG A 133 -8.81 17.68 -24.16
N LYS A 134 -10.03 18.21 -24.03
CA LYS A 134 -10.32 19.27 -23.05
C LYS A 134 -10.22 18.75 -21.62
N ASP A 135 -10.79 17.58 -21.36
CA ASP A 135 -10.76 16.92 -20.06
C ASP A 135 -9.31 16.53 -19.67
N GLU A 136 -8.50 16.07 -20.63
CA GLU A 136 -7.07 15.75 -20.43
C GLU A 136 -6.25 16.99 -20.05
N ARG A 137 -6.38 18.10 -20.78
CA ARG A 137 -5.74 19.37 -20.42
C ARG A 137 -6.17 19.90 -19.05
N GLN A 138 -7.44 19.71 -18.69
CA GLN A 138 -7.95 20.15 -17.38
C GLN A 138 -7.31 19.35 -16.24
N ARG A 139 -7.06 18.05 -16.44
CA ARG A 139 -6.37 17.20 -15.46
C ARG A 139 -4.89 17.54 -15.33
N GLU A 140 -4.20 17.75 -16.45
CA GLU A 140 -2.80 18.20 -16.44
C GLU A 140 -2.64 19.54 -15.69
N ALA A 141 -3.55 20.48 -15.93
CA ALA A 141 -3.56 21.77 -15.22
C ALA A 141 -3.79 21.58 -13.70
N GLN A 142 -4.73 20.72 -13.30
CA GLN A 142 -4.96 20.41 -11.88
C GLN A 142 -3.74 19.76 -11.22
N TYR A 143 -3.05 18.86 -11.94
CA TYR A 143 -1.82 18.24 -11.45
C TYR A 143 -0.71 19.27 -11.24
N LEU A 144 -0.51 20.20 -12.18
CA LEU A 144 0.50 21.27 -12.05
C LEU A 144 0.22 22.19 -10.85
N VAL A 145 -1.05 22.55 -10.61
CA VAL A 145 -1.43 23.34 -9.42
C VAL A 145 -1.16 22.54 -8.13
N HIS A 146 -1.48 21.25 -8.11
CA HIS A 146 -1.21 20.42 -6.94
C HIS A 146 0.29 20.30 -6.64
N VAL A 147 1.13 20.15 -7.67
CA VAL A 147 2.59 20.11 -7.51
C VAL A 147 3.11 21.45 -6.98
N SER A 148 2.64 22.58 -7.50
CA SER A 148 3.10 23.90 -7.05
C SER A 148 2.64 24.22 -5.61
N GLU A 149 1.43 23.81 -5.22
CA GLU A 149 0.97 23.90 -3.84
C GLU A 149 1.86 23.06 -2.90
N MET A 150 2.17 21.82 -3.27
CA MET A 150 3.07 20.96 -2.48
C MET A 150 4.49 21.54 -2.36
N GLU A 151 5.02 22.12 -3.45
CA GLU A 151 6.32 22.81 -3.43
C GLU A 151 6.30 24.07 -2.55
N ALA A 152 5.22 24.85 -2.58
CA ALA A 152 5.07 26.04 -1.76
C ALA A 152 4.99 25.69 -0.26
N VAL A 153 4.22 24.67 0.10
CA VAL A 153 4.14 24.19 1.50
C VAL A 153 5.51 23.67 1.96
N ARG A 154 6.26 22.98 1.07
CA ARG A 154 7.62 22.52 1.37
C ARG A 154 8.59 23.68 1.60
N ALA A 155 8.50 24.74 0.80
CA ALA A 155 9.34 25.94 0.98
C ALA A 155 9.08 26.66 2.31
N GLY A 156 7.89 26.49 2.89
CA GLY A 156 7.50 27.02 4.21
C GLY A 156 7.86 26.13 5.40
N MET A 157 8.44 24.94 5.20
CA MET A 157 8.80 24.05 6.31
C MET A 157 9.95 24.64 7.15
N PRO A 158 9.88 24.56 8.49
CA PRO A 158 10.98 24.96 9.35
C PRO A 158 12.23 24.12 9.04
N ARG A 159 13.37 24.79 8.86
CA ARG A 159 14.63 24.09 8.60
C ARG A 159 15.07 23.36 9.86
N VAL A 160 15.12 22.03 9.79
CA VAL A 160 15.70 21.19 10.84
C VAL A 160 17.21 21.08 10.63
N SER A 161 17.97 21.41 11.67
CA SER A 161 19.43 21.30 11.72
C SER A 161 19.85 20.77 13.09
N VAL A 162 21.10 20.29 13.18
CA VAL A 162 21.69 19.90 14.48
C VAL A 162 21.54 21.06 15.46
N ASN A 163 21.02 20.76 16.65
CA ASN A 163 20.86 21.75 17.72
C ASN A 163 21.93 21.54 18.79
N HIS A 164 22.82 22.52 18.94
CA HIS A 164 23.92 22.48 19.90
C HIS A 164 23.62 23.21 21.21
N ASP A 165 22.50 23.93 21.27
CA ASP A 165 22.13 24.69 22.46
C ASP A 165 21.40 23.81 23.48
N ASN A 166 22.18 23.29 24.44
CA ASN A 166 21.68 22.68 25.68
C ASN A 166 21.17 23.72 26.71
N SER A 167 21.09 25.01 26.34
CA SER A 167 20.70 26.12 27.21
C SER A 167 19.20 26.22 27.46
N GLY A 168 18.38 25.46 26.73
CA GLY A 168 17.02 25.13 27.11
C GLY A 168 17.01 23.92 28.03
N GLY A 169 17.14 24.13 29.34
CA GLY A 169 16.93 23.08 30.34
C GLY A 169 15.62 22.32 30.07
N ALA A 170 15.59 21.03 30.44
CA ALA A 170 14.50 20.07 30.23
C ALA A 170 13.10 20.72 30.07
N THR A 171 12.70 20.97 28.84
CA THR A 171 11.29 21.21 28.49
C THR A 171 10.90 20.40 27.27
N VAL A 172 11.34 19.15 27.18
CA VAL A 172 10.66 18.22 26.27
C VAL A 172 9.44 17.71 27.00
N LYS A 173 8.32 18.37 26.71
CA LYS A 173 6.98 18.00 27.16
C LYS A 173 6.47 16.90 26.24
N ASP A 174 5.67 16.00 26.80
CA ASP A 174 4.84 15.09 26.01
C ASP A 174 4.04 15.92 24.98
N LEU A 175 3.98 15.45 23.75
CA LEU A 175 3.22 16.09 22.69
C LEU A 175 1.77 15.65 22.84
N HIS A 176 0.89 16.60 23.15
CA HIS A 176 -0.54 16.37 23.27
C HIS A 176 -1.24 17.02 22.09
N MET A 177 -1.75 16.19 21.18
CA MET A 177 -2.47 16.61 19.99
C MET A 177 -3.92 16.14 20.16
N ASP A 178 -4.85 17.08 20.31
CA ASP A 178 -6.25 16.77 20.58
C ASP A 178 -7.17 17.38 19.51
N ASN A 179 -8.24 16.66 19.16
CA ASN A 179 -9.31 17.08 18.27
C ASN A 179 -8.85 17.62 16.91
N PHE A 180 -7.85 16.98 16.29
CA PHE A 180 -7.40 17.37 14.96
C PHE A 180 -8.04 16.54 13.85
N ASN A 181 -8.25 17.19 12.70
CA ASN A 181 -8.82 16.60 11.49
C ASN A 181 -7.82 16.71 10.34
N ILE A 182 -7.67 15.64 9.57
CA ILE A 182 -6.81 15.62 8.38
C ILE A 182 -7.62 15.14 7.19
N SER A 183 -7.70 15.99 6.17
CA SER A 183 -8.44 15.72 4.94
C SER A 183 -7.57 16.05 3.72
N VAL A 184 -7.53 15.14 2.74
CA VAL A 184 -6.77 15.34 1.49
C VAL A 184 -7.64 14.97 0.30
N GLY A 185 -7.67 15.83 -0.72
CA GLY A 185 -8.41 15.56 -1.95
C GLY A 185 -9.92 15.34 -1.76
N GLY A 186 -10.51 15.96 -0.73
CA GLY A 186 -11.92 15.79 -0.38
C GLY A 186 -12.26 14.49 0.37
N ARG A 187 -11.25 13.74 0.83
CA ARG A 187 -11.41 12.57 1.69
C ARG A 187 -10.89 12.87 3.09
N ASP A 188 -11.71 12.62 4.10
CA ASP A 188 -11.29 12.67 5.50
C ASP A 188 -10.49 11.41 5.82
N LEU A 189 -9.23 11.63 6.20
CA LEU A 189 -8.28 10.57 6.56
C LEU A 189 -8.28 10.33 8.06
N ILE A 190 -8.34 11.40 8.85
CA ILE A 190 -8.42 11.36 10.32
C ILE A 190 -9.51 12.34 10.76
N VAL A 191 -10.44 11.87 11.59
CA VAL A 191 -11.55 12.63 12.17
C VAL A 191 -11.51 12.50 13.70
N ASP A 192 -11.55 13.64 14.38
CA ASP A 192 -11.46 13.76 15.84
C ASP A 192 -10.26 12.99 16.41
N GLY A 193 -9.10 13.16 15.76
CA GLY A 193 -7.85 12.55 16.19
C GLY A 193 -7.40 13.11 17.54
N SER A 194 -7.10 12.23 18.49
CA SER A 194 -6.39 12.57 19.73
C SER A 194 -5.23 11.59 19.91
N LEU A 195 -4.05 12.14 20.15
CA LEU A 195 -2.82 11.37 20.35
C LEU A 195 -1.91 12.09 21.34
N THR A 196 -1.38 11.33 22.28
CA THR A 196 -0.32 11.80 23.19
C THR A 196 0.95 11.01 22.92
N LEU A 197 2.03 11.71 22.59
CA LEU A 197 3.37 11.13 22.40
C LEU A 197 4.25 11.51 23.58
N SER A 198 4.69 10.52 24.34
CA SER A 198 5.60 10.74 25.44
C SER A 198 7.04 10.86 24.94
N PHE A 199 7.82 11.72 25.59
CA PHE A 199 9.22 11.89 25.22
C PHE A 199 10.04 10.61 25.48
N GLY A 200 10.97 10.29 24.56
CA GLY A 200 11.85 9.12 24.64
C GLY A 200 11.16 7.79 24.35
N ARG A 201 9.92 7.81 23.83
CA ARG A 201 9.20 6.60 23.41
C ARG A 201 9.29 6.36 21.92
N HIS A 202 9.19 5.10 21.54
CA HIS A 202 9.38 4.64 20.17
C HIS A 202 8.04 4.12 19.64
N TYR A 203 7.48 4.81 18.66
CA TYR A 203 6.14 4.52 18.18
C TYR A 203 6.16 3.85 16.81
N GLY A 204 5.47 2.73 16.66
CA GLY A 204 5.18 2.11 15.36
C GLY A 204 3.83 2.56 14.83
N LEU A 205 3.77 3.27 13.71
CA LEU A 205 2.52 3.64 13.05
C LEU A 205 2.08 2.56 12.07
N VAL A 206 1.04 1.82 12.45
CA VAL A 206 0.49 0.71 11.67
C VAL A 206 -0.91 1.05 11.18
N GLY A 207 -1.27 0.50 10.03
CA GLY A 207 -2.57 0.71 9.42
C GLY A 207 -2.54 0.29 7.96
N ARG A 208 -3.71 0.23 7.34
CA ARG A 208 -3.82 -0.14 5.92
C ARG A 208 -3.17 0.90 5.02
N ASN A 209 -2.89 0.49 3.79
CA ASN A 209 -2.34 1.40 2.80
C ASN A 209 -3.44 2.29 2.24
N GLY A 210 -3.11 3.57 2.03
CA GLY A 210 -4.09 4.59 1.68
C GLY A 210 -5.02 5.03 2.82
N THR A 211 -4.72 4.71 4.09
CA THR A 211 -5.44 5.29 5.26
C THR A 211 -4.94 6.68 5.66
N GLY A 212 -3.80 7.12 5.11
CA GLY A 212 -3.24 8.45 5.37
C GLY A 212 -2.02 8.48 6.30
N LYS A 213 -1.31 7.35 6.51
CA LYS A 213 -0.10 7.30 7.36
C LYS A 213 0.96 8.34 6.97
N THR A 214 1.42 8.32 5.72
CA THR A 214 2.37 9.30 5.17
C THR A 214 1.85 10.73 5.28
N THR A 215 0.57 10.93 4.98
CA THR A 215 -0.08 12.25 5.10
C THR A 215 -0.06 12.74 6.53
N TYR A 216 -0.36 11.89 7.50
CA TYR A 216 -0.32 12.21 8.92
C TYR A 216 1.10 12.64 9.34
N LEU A 217 2.13 11.87 8.99
CA LEU A 217 3.52 12.24 9.26
C LEU A 217 3.91 13.58 8.62
N ARG A 218 3.45 13.82 7.38
CA ARG A 218 3.70 15.07 6.67
C ARG A 218 3.05 16.27 7.37
N HIS A 219 1.81 16.15 7.81
CA HIS A 219 1.13 17.20 8.58
C HIS A 219 1.81 17.46 9.93
N MET A 220 2.35 16.44 10.59
CA MET A 220 3.17 16.62 11.79
C MET A 220 4.44 17.41 11.50
N ALA A 221 5.17 17.05 10.44
CA ALA A 221 6.40 17.74 10.04
C ALA A 221 6.17 19.21 9.63
N MET A 222 5.00 19.51 9.08
CA MET A 222 4.59 20.88 8.73
C MET A 222 4.11 21.70 9.94
N HIS A 223 4.07 21.13 11.15
CA HIS A 223 3.43 21.73 12.33
C HIS A 223 1.98 22.17 12.04
N ALA A 224 1.28 21.45 11.15
CA ALA A 224 -0.09 21.76 10.75
C ALA A 224 -1.12 21.23 11.76
N ILE A 225 -0.67 20.51 12.79
CA ILE A 225 -1.52 19.94 13.83
C ILE A 225 -1.26 20.68 15.12
N ASP A 226 -2.35 21.18 15.73
CA ASP A 226 -2.31 21.86 17.01
C ASP A 226 -1.78 20.91 18.11
N GLY A 227 -0.91 21.43 18.97
CA GLY A 227 -0.28 20.67 20.06
C GLY A 227 1.22 20.40 19.89
N ILE A 228 1.79 20.63 18.71
CA ILE A 228 3.24 20.53 18.48
C ILE A 228 3.89 21.89 18.79
N PRO A 229 4.79 21.99 19.78
CA PRO A 229 5.49 23.24 20.10
C PRO A 229 6.33 23.76 18.93
N ALA A 230 6.36 25.08 18.72
CA ALA A 230 7.12 25.70 17.63
C ALA A 230 8.65 25.50 17.74
N ASN A 231 9.14 25.21 18.95
CA ASN A 231 10.54 24.91 19.22
C ASN A 231 10.88 23.41 19.10
N CYS A 232 9.88 22.54 18.90
CA CYS A 232 10.11 21.11 18.71
C CYS A 232 10.63 20.86 17.29
N GLN A 233 11.81 20.26 17.17
CA GLN A 233 12.35 19.89 15.87
C GLN A 233 11.74 18.58 15.39
N VAL A 234 10.82 18.66 14.42
CA VAL A 234 10.21 17.50 13.76
C VAL A 234 10.84 17.28 12.39
N LEU A 235 11.43 16.10 12.16
CA LEU A 235 12.05 15.76 10.88
C LEU A 235 11.38 14.55 10.25
N HIS A 236 10.87 14.71 9.04
CA HIS A 236 10.29 13.63 8.24
C HIS A 236 11.19 13.21 7.09
N VAL A 237 11.51 11.92 7.05
CA VAL A 237 12.32 11.30 5.99
C VAL A 237 11.40 10.69 4.94
N GLU A 238 10.92 11.53 4.02
CA GLU A 238 10.02 11.09 2.93
C GLU A 238 10.71 11.06 1.56
N GLN A 239 11.79 11.84 1.38
CA GLN A 239 12.35 12.09 0.06
C GLN A 239 13.86 11.87 -0.02
N GLU A 240 14.28 11.48 -1.23
CA GLU A 240 15.68 11.38 -1.61
C GLU A 240 16.38 12.74 -1.54
N VAL A 241 17.67 12.73 -1.20
CA VAL A 241 18.52 13.90 -1.36
C VAL A 241 18.63 14.28 -2.84
N VAL A 242 18.64 15.57 -3.13
CA VAL A 242 18.88 16.09 -4.49
C VAL A 242 20.28 15.66 -4.95
N GLY A 243 20.39 15.15 -6.17
CA GLY A 243 21.68 14.78 -6.76
C GLY A 243 22.44 16.03 -7.22
N ASP A 244 23.47 16.40 -6.48
CA ASP A 244 24.39 17.50 -6.76
C ASP A 244 25.86 17.04 -6.71
N ASP A 245 26.79 18.00 -6.76
CA ASP A 245 28.24 17.76 -6.71
C ASP A 245 28.78 17.53 -5.30
N THR A 246 27.94 17.70 -4.25
CA THR A 246 28.39 17.48 -2.87
C THR A 246 28.61 15.99 -2.63
N THR A 247 29.61 15.65 -1.82
CA THR A 247 29.88 14.25 -1.49
C THR A 247 28.84 13.71 -0.51
N ALA A 248 28.61 12.41 -0.47
CA ALA A 248 27.67 11.80 0.48
C ALA A 248 28.00 12.16 1.94
N LEU A 249 29.29 12.14 2.31
CA LEU A 249 29.75 12.55 3.63
C LEU A 249 29.48 14.03 3.91
N GLN A 250 29.84 14.91 2.96
CA GLN A 250 29.63 16.35 3.12
C GLN A 250 28.15 16.70 3.19
N CYS A 251 27.29 16.00 2.44
CA CYS A 251 25.85 16.19 2.51
C CYS A 251 25.29 15.94 3.92
N VAL A 252 25.80 14.92 4.63
CA VAL A 252 25.39 14.65 6.02
C VAL A 252 25.92 15.75 6.94
N LEU A 253 27.20 16.10 6.81
CA LEU A 253 27.86 17.13 7.62
C LEU A 253 27.23 18.53 7.45
N ASN A 254 26.79 18.87 6.25
CA ASN A 254 26.12 20.14 5.94
C ASN A 254 24.77 20.31 6.67
N SER A 255 24.27 19.27 7.33
CA SER A 255 23.06 19.37 8.18
C SER A 255 23.33 20.09 9.49
N ASP A 256 24.59 20.15 9.90
CA ASP A 256 25.06 20.95 11.00
C ASP A 256 25.42 22.34 10.48
N ILE A 257 24.39 23.19 10.36
CA ILE A 257 24.52 24.54 9.80
C ILE A 257 25.49 25.38 10.65
N GLU A 258 25.41 25.25 11.97
CA GLU A 258 26.27 25.99 12.89
C GLU A 258 27.74 25.59 12.70
N ARG A 259 28.04 24.28 12.67
CA ARG A 259 29.40 23.80 12.39
C ARG A 259 29.91 24.31 11.05
N THR A 260 29.12 24.22 9.98
CA THR A 260 29.53 24.68 8.64
C THR A 260 29.82 26.17 8.63
N GLN A 261 28.96 26.99 9.26
CA GLN A 261 29.17 28.43 9.37
C GLN A 261 30.43 28.78 10.17
N LEU A 262 30.65 28.12 11.31
CA LEU A 262 31.84 28.34 12.13
C LEU A 262 33.13 27.95 11.40
N MET A 263 33.13 26.85 10.65
CA MET A 263 34.28 26.41 9.85
C MET A 263 34.55 27.35 8.66
N GLU A 264 33.51 27.83 7.98
CA GLU A 264 33.65 28.83 6.92
C GLU A 264 34.20 30.16 7.47
N GLU A 265 33.70 30.59 8.64
CA GLU A 265 34.18 31.78 9.33
C GLU A 265 35.64 31.61 9.78
N GLU A 266 36.02 30.44 10.32
CA GLU A 266 37.40 30.10 10.68
C GLU A 266 38.34 30.23 9.47
N VAL A 267 38.02 29.59 8.35
CA VAL A 267 38.83 29.62 7.12
C VAL A 267 38.99 31.05 6.62
N ARG A 268 37.90 31.84 6.65
CA ARG A 268 37.92 33.24 6.23
C ARG A 268 38.80 34.11 7.12
N LEU A 269 38.69 33.96 8.45
CA LEU A 269 39.47 34.73 9.42
C LEU A 269 40.97 34.35 9.36
N ILE A 270 41.29 33.07 9.15
CA ILE A 270 42.68 32.63 8.93
C ILE A 270 43.25 33.23 7.64
N ALA A 271 42.47 33.29 6.56
CA ALA A 271 42.90 33.92 5.32
C ALA A 271 43.15 35.43 5.50
N GLN A 272 42.24 36.13 6.18
CA GLN A 272 42.39 37.56 6.50
C GLN A 272 43.61 37.83 7.39
N GLN A 273 43.84 37.00 8.40
CA GLN A 273 45.02 37.10 9.27
C GLN A 273 46.33 36.95 8.47
N ARG A 274 46.39 35.98 7.55
CA ARG A 274 47.55 35.80 6.65
C ARG A 274 47.75 36.98 5.70
N GLU A 275 46.69 37.55 5.15
CA GLU A 275 46.77 38.75 4.30
C GLU A 275 47.34 39.94 5.08
N LEU A 276 46.86 40.18 6.30
CA LEU A 276 47.37 41.24 7.18
C LEU A 276 48.84 41.01 7.62
N GLU A 277 49.26 39.77 7.81
CA GLU A 277 50.68 39.43 8.07
C GLU A 277 51.58 39.73 6.85
N VAL A 278 51.08 39.47 5.64
CA VAL A 278 51.80 39.78 4.40
C VAL A 278 51.87 41.28 4.15
N GLU A 279 50.79 42.03 4.41
CA GLU A 279 50.80 43.51 4.32
C GLU A 279 51.81 44.14 5.29
N ASP A 280 51.88 43.67 6.54
CA ASP A 280 52.86 44.13 7.53
C ASP A 280 54.30 43.82 7.10
N ALA A 281 54.54 42.65 6.51
CA ALA A 281 55.86 42.25 6.00
C ALA A 281 56.34 43.08 4.80
N LEU A 282 55.40 43.64 4.02
CA LEU A 282 55.68 44.50 2.86
C LEU A 282 55.94 45.97 3.23
N GLY A 283 55.96 46.31 4.53
CA GLY A 283 56.43 47.61 5.02
C GLY A 283 55.44 48.78 4.86
N ASN A 284 54.16 48.50 4.62
CA ASN A 284 53.12 49.51 4.71
C ASN A 284 52.78 49.73 6.19
N GLU A 285 53.45 50.69 6.86
CA GLU A 285 53.05 51.15 8.19
C GLU A 285 51.59 51.64 8.13
N LYS A 286 50.65 50.83 8.64
CA LYS A 286 49.30 51.30 8.98
C LYS A 286 49.19 51.47 10.50
N ASP A 287 48.46 52.51 10.86
CA ASP A 287 48.14 53.02 12.20
C ASP A 287 47.71 51.97 13.24
N GLN A 288 47.55 52.42 14.50
CA GLN A 288 46.97 51.70 15.65
C GLN A 288 45.71 50.84 15.33
N ASN A 289 45.00 51.12 14.23
CA ASN A 289 43.87 50.35 13.74
C ASN A 289 44.24 48.94 13.24
N GLY A 290 45.41 48.72 12.62
CA GLY A 290 45.80 47.41 12.09
C GLY A 290 46.11 46.37 13.18
N ALA A 291 46.69 46.82 14.29
CA ALA A 291 46.91 45.99 15.48
C ALA A 291 45.59 45.63 16.17
N ALA A 292 44.68 46.59 16.32
CA ALA A 292 43.36 46.36 16.89
C ALA A 292 42.50 45.38 16.06
N GLU A 293 42.63 45.42 14.72
CA GLU A 293 41.95 44.50 13.81
C GLU A 293 42.51 43.07 13.91
N LYS A 294 43.83 42.90 14.05
CA LYS A 294 44.46 41.60 14.34
C LYS A 294 44.02 41.01 15.68
N ASP A 295 43.99 41.82 16.73
CA ASP A 295 43.52 41.39 18.06
C ASP A 295 42.05 40.96 18.02
N ALA A 296 41.18 41.71 17.32
CA ALA A 296 39.77 41.35 17.15
C ALA A 296 39.58 40.02 16.37
N ILE A 297 40.38 39.78 15.33
CA ILE A 297 40.37 38.50 14.59
C ILE A 297 40.81 37.34 15.49
N SER A 298 41.86 37.54 16.28
CA SER A 298 42.36 36.53 17.22
C SER A 298 41.32 36.19 18.30
N ASP A 299 40.69 37.21 18.89
CA ASP A 299 39.61 37.04 19.87
C ASP A 299 38.41 36.29 19.27
N ARG A 300 38.03 36.61 18.03
CA ARG A 300 36.95 35.92 17.33
C ARG A 300 37.30 34.46 17.02
N LEU A 301 38.53 34.19 16.56
CA LEU A 301 39.02 32.83 16.35
C LEU A 301 39.02 32.02 17.65
N ALA A 302 39.44 32.60 18.78
CA ALA A 302 39.38 31.95 20.09
C ALA A 302 37.94 31.59 20.50
N GLN A 303 36.96 32.48 20.23
CA GLN A 303 35.54 32.18 20.46
C GLN A 303 35.04 31.05 19.55
N ILE A 304 35.42 31.06 18.27
CA ILE A 304 35.06 30.02 17.30
C ILE A 304 35.63 28.67 17.75
N TYR A 305 36.91 28.60 18.12
CA TYR A 305 37.53 27.36 18.59
C TYR A 305 36.84 26.81 19.84
N LYS A 306 36.52 27.69 20.81
CA LYS A 306 35.78 27.30 21.99
C LYS A 306 34.39 26.77 21.66
N ARG A 307 33.70 27.35 20.67
CA ARG A 307 32.38 26.88 20.22
C ARG A 307 32.49 25.57 19.42
N LEU A 308 33.47 25.43 18.53
CA LEU A 308 33.75 24.21 17.76
C LEU A 308 34.10 23.03 18.69
N GLU A 309 34.84 23.28 19.76
CA GLU A 309 35.11 22.28 20.81
C GLU A 309 33.84 21.90 21.56
N PHE A 310 33.01 22.88 21.94
CA PHE A 310 31.75 22.65 22.65
C PHE A 310 30.76 21.79 21.85
N ILE A 311 30.69 21.99 20.53
CA ILE A 311 29.81 21.22 19.64
C ILE A 311 30.43 19.90 19.15
N ASP A 312 31.63 19.56 19.63
CA ASP A 312 32.41 18.39 19.22
C ASP A 312 32.53 18.27 17.67
N ALA A 313 32.86 19.40 17.04
CA ALA A 313 32.89 19.55 15.58
C ALA A 313 33.90 18.63 14.89
N TYR A 314 34.98 18.27 15.60
CA TYR A 314 36.06 17.42 15.10
C TYR A 314 35.69 15.93 15.10
N SER A 315 34.77 15.47 15.98
CA SER A 315 34.25 14.09 15.94
C SER A 315 33.15 13.90 14.90
N ALA A 316 32.51 15.01 14.47
CA ALA A 316 31.35 15.00 13.58
C ALA A 316 31.60 14.20 12.29
N GLU A 317 32.79 14.30 11.69
CA GLU A 317 33.15 13.53 10.49
C GLU A 317 33.18 12.03 10.75
N ALA A 318 33.79 11.60 11.87
CA ALA A 318 33.83 10.19 12.25
C ALA A 318 32.43 9.64 12.57
N ARG A 319 31.58 10.44 13.22
CA ARG A 319 30.17 10.10 13.49
C ARG A 319 29.37 9.94 12.19
N ALA A 320 29.45 10.93 11.29
CA ALA A 320 28.78 10.87 9.99
C ALA A 320 29.26 9.69 9.13
N ALA A 321 30.58 9.44 9.11
CA ALA A 321 31.16 8.30 8.40
C ALA A 321 30.72 6.95 8.99
N SER A 322 30.56 6.86 10.32
CA SER A 322 30.08 5.65 11.00
C SER A 322 28.62 5.35 10.67
N ILE A 323 27.75 6.37 10.67
CA ILE A 323 26.33 6.24 10.27
C ILE A 323 26.23 5.79 8.80
N LEU A 324 26.99 6.45 7.90
CA LEU A 324 27.02 6.06 6.49
C LEU A 324 27.55 4.63 6.30
N ALA A 325 28.61 4.25 7.02
CA ALA A 325 29.13 2.87 6.96
C ALA A 325 28.09 1.84 7.41
N GLY A 326 27.31 2.15 8.46
CA GLY A 326 26.20 1.33 8.92
C GLY A 326 25.08 1.14 7.90
N LEU A 327 24.83 2.17 7.07
CA LEU A 327 23.89 2.13 5.95
C LEU A 327 24.50 1.55 4.64
N SER A 328 25.58 0.79 4.79
CA SER A 328 26.33 0.10 3.71
C SER A 328 27.11 1.02 2.75
N PHE A 329 27.50 2.23 3.15
CA PHE A 329 28.40 3.07 2.34
C PHE A 329 29.86 2.74 2.62
N THR A 330 30.60 2.32 1.60
CA THR A 330 32.05 2.15 1.69
C THR A 330 32.78 3.50 1.82
N PRO A 331 34.01 3.55 2.35
CA PRO A 331 34.79 4.79 2.44
C PRO A 331 34.96 5.52 1.10
N GLU A 332 35.05 4.76 0.00
CA GLU A 332 35.09 5.32 -1.35
C GLU A 332 33.76 5.96 -1.74
N MET A 333 32.64 5.30 -1.43
CA MET A 333 31.30 5.83 -1.69
C MET A 333 31.01 7.09 -0.90
N GLN A 334 31.48 7.18 0.35
CA GLN A 334 31.30 8.38 1.18
C GLN A 334 31.89 9.64 0.53
N ARG A 335 32.94 9.47 -0.29
CA ARG A 335 33.61 10.56 -1.03
C ARG A 335 33.03 10.81 -2.44
N LYS A 336 32.09 9.98 -2.91
CA LYS A 336 31.43 10.19 -4.21
C LYS A 336 30.34 11.25 -4.11
N ALA A 337 30.13 11.96 -5.21
CA ALA A 337 29.08 12.98 -5.34
C ALA A 337 27.68 12.35 -5.27
N THR A 338 26.71 13.06 -4.67
CA THR A 338 25.32 12.61 -4.51
C THR A 338 24.63 12.33 -5.86
N LYS A 339 24.97 13.07 -6.92
CA LYS A 339 24.46 12.84 -8.30
C LYS A 339 24.86 11.49 -8.91
N ALA A 340 25.93 10.85 -8.42
CA ALA A 340 26.38 9.56 -8.91
C ALA A 340 25.63 8.38 -8.29
N PHE A 341 24.82 8.63 -7.25
CA PHE A 341 24.03 7.62 -6.57
C PHE A 341 22.65 7.45 -7.21
N SER A 342 22.16 6.20 -7.21
CA SER A 342 20.77 5.93 -7.57
C SER A 342 19.82 6.45 -6.50
N GLY A 343 18.53 6.53 -6.83
CA GLY A 343 17.54 7.08 -5.92
C GLY A 343 17.49 6.42 -4.55
N GLY A 344 17.49 5.08 -4.50
CA GLY A 344 17.57 4.33 -3.24
C GLY A 344 18.82 4.65 -2.40
N TRP A 345 19.97 4.90 -3.04
CA TRP A 345 21.17 5.34 -2.31
C TRP A 345 21.02 6.78 -1.80
N ARG A 346 20.42 7.69 -2.58
CA ARG A 346 20.13 9.06 -2.13
C ARG A 346 19.11 9.09 -0.99
N MET A 347 18.15 8.16 -0.96
CA MET A 347 17.26 7.96 0.19
C MET A 347 18.05 7.55 1.44
N ARG A 348 19.04 6.66 1.31
CA ARG A 348 19.90 6.30 2.45
C ARG A 348 20.73 7.48 2.95
N ILE A 349 21.18 8.38 2.07
CA ILE A 349 21.85 9.62 2.49
C ILE A 349 20.86 10.50 3.26
N ALA A 350 19.59 10.59 2.82
CA ALA A 350 18.55 11.34 3.55
C ALA A 350 18.30 10.74 4.94
N LEU A 351 18.27 9.41 5.05
CA LEU A 351 18.18 8.71 6.33
C LEU A 351 19.41 9.00 7.21
N ALA A 352 20.63 8.87 6.66
CA ALA A 352 21.87 9.17 7.38
C ALA A 352 21.88 10.61 7.92
N ARG A 353 21.40 11.55 7.10
CA ARG A 353 21.22 12.95 7.45
C ARG A 353 20.31 13.12 8.66
N ALA A 354 19.15 12.44 8.64
CA ALA A 354 18.18 12.53 9.71
C ALA A 354 18.67 11.91 11.03
N LEU A 355 19.38 10.78 10.94
CA LEU A 355 20.03 10.16 12.10
C LEU A 355 21.12 11.06 12.68
N PHE A 356 21.88 11.77 11.84
CA PHE A 356 22.93 12.68 12.28
C PHE A 356 22.40 13.98 12.93
N ILE A 357 21.23 14.46 12.48
CA ILE A 357 20.58 15.66 13.05
C ILE A 357 20.11 15.43 14.49
N GLU A 358 19.70 14.20 14.82
CA GLU A 358 19.10 13.86 16.12
C GLU A 358 17.94 14.80 16.53
N PRO A 359 16.88 14.91 15.69
CA PRO A 359 15.72 15.76 15.96
C PRO A 359 14.92 15.30 17.21
N ASP A 360 14.13 16.19 17.80
CA ASP A 360 13.28 15.86 18.96
C ASP A 360 12.21 14.82 18.64
N LEU A 361 11.67 14.90 17.42
CA LEU A 361 10.75 13.91 16.86
C LEU A 361 11.22 13.50 15.46
N LEU A 362 11.70 12.26 15.35
CA LEU A 362 12.09 11.66 14.07
C LEU A 362 10.91 10.89 13.46
N LEU A 363 10.54 11.20 12.22
CA LEU A 363 9.47 10.51 11.49
C LEU A 363 10.07 9.75 10.32
N LEU A 364 9.94 8.42 10.34
CA LEU A 364 10.45 7.51 9.33
C LEU A 364 9.29 6.84 8.59
N ASP A 365 9.15 7.11 7.29
CA ASP A 365 8.14 6.47 6.47
C ASP A 365 8.75 5.32 5.66
N GLU A 366 8.43 4.08 6.03
CA GLU A 366 8.88 2.86 5.35
C GLU A 366 10.41 2.79 5.09
N PRO A 367 11.27 3.05 6.10
CA PRO A 367 12.71 3.18 5.91
C PRO A 367 13.36 1.88 5.42
N THR A 368 12.75 0.71 5.69
CA THR A 368 13.28 -0.62 5.33
C THR A 368 13.19 -0.92 3.83
N ASN A 369 12.33 -0.25 3.07
CA ASN A 369 12.04 -0.61 1.67
C ASN A 369 13.21 -0.32 0.70
N HIS A 370 14.12 0.56 1.09
CA HIS A 370 15.32 0.90 0.30
C HIS A 370 16.62 0.38 0.93
N LEU A 371 16.49 -0.40 2.00
CA LEU A 371 17.60 -0.97 2.76
C LEU A 371 17.80 -2.44 2.41
N ASP A 372 19.07 -2.85 2.38
CA ASP A 372 19.46 -4.25 2.32
C ASP A 372 19.47 -4.83 3.73
N LEU A 373 19.41 -6.15 3.85
CA LEU A 373 19.29 -6.82 5.13
C LEU A 373 20.33 -6.36 6.16
N HIS A 374 21.58 -6.17 5.74
CA HIS A 374 22.65 -5.68 6.62
C HIS A 374 22.35 -4.28 7.18
N ALA A 375 21.91 -3.35 6.32
CA ALA A 375 21.57 -1.99 6.74
C ALA A 375 20.30 -1.96 7.61
N VAL A 376 19.32 -2.85 7.36
CA VAL A 376 18.13 -2.98 8.23
C VAL A 376 18.53 -3.42 9.64
N LEU A 377 19.35 -4.47 9.77
CA LEU A 377 19.81 -4.96 11.08
C LEU A 377 20.65 -3.91 11.84
N TRP A 378 21.48 -3.16 11.11
CA TRP A 378 22.21 -2.04 11.70
C TRP A 378 21.28 -0.94 12.18
N LEU A 379 20.29 -0.55 11.35
CA LEU A 379 19.30 0.47 11.70
C LEU A 379 18.47 0.06 12.92
N GLU A 380 18.06 -1.21 13.02
CA GLU A 380 17.38 -1.74 14.22
C GLU A 380 18.24 -1.54 15.47
N THR A 381 19.50 -1.96 15.41
CA THR A 381 20.43 -1.83 16.54
C THR A 381 20.68 -0.37 16.92
N TYR A 382 20.70 0.53 15.93
CA TYR A 382 20.89 1.96 16.12
C TYR A 382 19.66 2.62 16.75
N LEU A 383 18.46 2.34 16.22
CA LEU A 383 17.19 2.90 16.71
C LEU A 383 16.81 2.40 18.10
N VAL A 384 17.19 1.17 18.47
CA VAL A 384 16.99 0.68 19.85
C VAL A 384 17.72 1.53 20.89
N LYS A 385 18.86 2.12 20.52
CA LYS A 385 19.66 2.99 21.40
C LYS A 385 19.30 4.48 21.27
N TRP A 386 18.30 4.80 20.46
CA TRP A 386 17.92 6.18 20.19
C TRP A 386 17.37 6.84 21.48
N PRO A 387 17.87 8.02 21.88
CA PRO A 387 17.49 8.62 23.15
C PRO A 387 16.21 9.48 23.08
N LYS A 388 15.77 9.85 21.87
CA LYS A 388 14.64 10.77 21.63
C LYS A 388 13.39 10.02 21.15
N THR A 389 12.33 10.75 20.80
CA THR A 389 11.11 10.13 20.29
C THR A 389 11.21 9.92 18.78
N PHE A 390 10.72 8.78 18.28
CA PHE A 390 10.49 8.59 16.85
C PHE A 390 9.19 7.87 16.56
N ILE A 391 8.66 8.11 15.37
CA ILE A 391 7.55 7.36 14.77
C ILE A 391 8.07 6.68 13.52
N VAL A 392 7.89 5.37 13.42
CA VAL A 392 8.22 4.59 12.23
C VAL A 392 6.98 3.95 11.63
N VAL A 393 6.75 4.18 10.34
CA VAL A 393 5.81 3.40 9.54
C VAL A 393 6.59 2.25 8.93
N SER A 394 6.16 1.02 9.20
CA SER A 394 6.76 -0.16 8.58
C SER A 394 5.73 -1.28 8.50
N HIS A 395 5.84 -2.08 7.44
CA HIS A 395 5.15 -3.36 7.33
C HIS A 395 5.97 -4.55 7.86
N ALA A 396 7.24 -4.34 8.22
CA ALA A 396 8.11 -5.38 8.72
C ALA A 396 7.84 -5.66 10.21
N ARG A 397 7.16 -6.77 10.49
CA ARG A 397 6.74 -7.16 11.85
C ARG A 397 7.93 -7.35 12.81
N GLU A 398 8.99 -8.00 12.35
CA GLU A 398 10.20 -8.26 13.14
C GLU A 398 10.92 -6.96 13.54
N PHE A 399 11.02 -6.03 12.58
CA PHE A 399 11.58 -4.69 12.79
C PHE A 399 10.78 -3.93 13.85
N LEU A 400 9.45 -3.85 13.69
CA LEU A 400 8.58 -3.18 14.65
C LEU A 400 8.69 -3.81 16.04
N ASN A 401 8.65 -5.14 16.14
CA ASN A 401 8.75 -5.85 17.42
C ASN A 401 10.05 -5.57 18.18
N THR A 402 11.14 -5.30 17.46
CA THR A 402 12.45 -5.05 18.06
C THR A 402 12.63 -3.60 18.48
N VAL A 403 12.12 -2.67 17.67
CA VAL A 403 12.47 -1.24 17.75
C VAL A 403 11.44 -0.41 18.52
N VAL A 404 10.16 -0.78 18.50
CA VAL A 404 9.07 0.07 19.03
C VAL A 404 8.63 -0.35 20.44
N THR A 405 8.24 0.63 21.24
CA THR A 405 7.68 0.45 22.60
C THR A 405 6.15 0.49 22.61
N ASP A 406 5.57 1.23 21.67
CA ASP A 406 4.14 1.48 21.57
C ASP A 406 3.73 1.45 20.09
N VAL A 407 2.49 1.05 19.81
CA VAL A 407 1.95 0.94 18.45
C VAL A 407 0.77 1.89 18.29
N ILE A 408 0.86 2.80 17.32
CA ILE A 408 -0.24 3.68 16.91
C ILE A 408 -0.94 3.01 15.74
N HIS A 409 -2.21 2.68 15.89
CA HIS A 409 -3.01 2.06 14.87
C HIS A 409 -3.99 3.07 14.25
N LEU A 410 -3.85 3.28 12.94
CA LEU A 410 -4.74 4.11 12.13
C LEU A 410 -5.77 3.22 11.43
N GLN A 411 -7.00 3.20 11.95
CA GLN A 411 -8.14 2.45 11.39
C GLN A 411 -9.42 3.30 11.50
N ASN A 412 -10.29 3.21 10.49
CA ASN A 412 -11.60 3.89 10.47
C ASN A 412 -11.52 5.40 10.78
N GLN A 413 -10.50 6.06 10.22
CA GLN A 413 -10.23 7.48 10.40
C GLN A 413 -9.90 7.90 11.84
N LYS A 414 -9.54 6.94 12.71
CA LYS A 414 -9.16 7.19 14.09
C LYS A 414 -7.78 6.63 14.39
N LEU A 415 -7.07 7.33 15.28
CA LEU A 415 -5.79 6.90 15.83
C LEU A 415 -6.02 6.29 17.20
N THR A 416 -5.48 5.09 17.41
CA THR A 416 -5.56 4.37 18.68
C THR A 416 -4.16 3.92 19.10
N CYS A 417 -3.75 4.26 20.33
CA CYS A 417 -2.43 3.92 20.84
C CYS A 417 -2.51 2.65 21.70
N TYR A 418 -1.65 1.69 21.41
CA TYR A 418 -1.49 0.44 22.13
C TYR A 418 -0.10 0.41 22.78
N LYS A 419 -0.03 0.02 24.05
CA LYS A 419 1.24 -0.12 24.77
C LYS A 419 1.80 -1.51 24.52
N GLY A 420 3.09 -1.59 24.18
CA GLY A 420 3.78 -2.85 23.91
C GLY A 420 4.21 -2.99 22.44
N ASN A 421 4.83 -4.13 22.15
CA ASN A 421 5.32 -4.47 20.82
C ASN A 421 4.18 -4.84 19.85
N TYR A 422 4.53 -5.10 18.59
CA TYR A 422 3.57 -5.44 17.53
C TYR A 422 2.78 -6.72 17.85
N ASP A 423 3.40 -7.73 18.47
CA ASP A 423 2.70 -8.97 18.85
C ASP A 423 1.63 -8.75 19.93
N ILE A 424 1.89 -7.91 20.92
CA ILE A 424 0.91 -7.54 21.95
C ILE A 424 -0.24 -6.76 21.31
N PHE A 425 0.07 -5.85 20.39
CA PHE A 425 -0.93 -5.13 19.61
C PHE A 425 -1.85 -6.08 18.84
N GLU A 426 -1.30 -7.02 18.05
CA GLU A 426 -2.08 -7.99 17.27
C GLU A 426 -3.01 -8.83 18.16
N ARG A 427 -2.50 -9.34 19.29
CA ARG A 427 -3.30 -10.12 20.24
C ARG A 427 -4.42 -9.29 20.85
N THR A 428 -4.11 -8.09 21.33
CA THR A 428 -5.08 -7.19 21.96
C THR A 428 -6.17 -6.78 20.95
N ARG A 429 -5.77 -6.50 19.70
CA ARG A 429 -6.67 -6.18 18.59
C ARG A 429 -7.59 -7.36 18.27
N ALA A 430 -7.06 -8.57 18.15
CA ALA A 430 -7.84 -9.77 17.87
C ALA A 430 -8.88 -10.06 18.98
N GLU A 431 -8.50 -9.87 20.24
CA GLU A 431 -9.41 -10.00 21.39
C GLU A 431 -10.51 -8.92 21.38
N GLN A 432 -10.15 -7.67 21.10
CA GLN A 432 -11.11 -6.56 20.97
C GLN A 432 -12.11 -6.82 19.84
N LEU A 433 -11.63 -7.25 18.67
CA LEU A 433 -12.47 -7.62 17.52
C LEU A 433 -13.44 -8.76 17.87
N LYS A 434 -12.96 -9.82 18.53
CA LYS A 434 -13.80 -10.95 18.95
C LYS A 434 -14.86 -10.52 19.97
N ASN A 435 -14.50 -9.62 20.89
CA ASN A 435 -15.44 -9.09 21.88
C ASN A 435 -16.49 -8.17 21.23
N GLN A 436 -16.10 -7.34 20.26
CA GLN A 436 -17.01 -6.51 19.49
C GLN A 436 -17.97 -7.35 18.64
N GLN A 437 -17.48 -8.38 17.95
CA GLN A 437 -18.33 -9.31 17.19
C GLN A 437 -19.37 -10.00 18.09
N LYS A 438 -18.95 -10.53 19.24
CA LYS A 438 -19.89 -11.13 20.20
C LYS A 438 -20.90 -10.13 20.75
N ALA A 439 -20.47 -8.91 21.05
CA ALA A 439 -21.36 -7.85 21.52
C ALA A 439 -22.37 -7.47 20.44
N PHE A 440 -21.93 -7.32 19.18
CA PHE A 440 -22.77 -7.06 18.02
C PHE A 440 -23.80 -8.18 17.81
N GLU A 441 -23.37 -9.44 17.76
CA GLU A 441 -24.27 -10.59 17.64
C GLU A 441 -25.29 -10.64 18.78
N SER A 442 -24.87 -10.37 20.02
CA SER A 442 -25.78 -10.37 21.16
C SER A 442 -26.81 -9.24 21.07
N ASN A 443 -26.41 -8.05 20.63
CA ASN A 443 -27.30 -6.92 20.41
C ASN A 443 -28.28 -7.20 19.27
N GLU A 444 -27.82 -7.75 18.16
CA GLU A 444 -28.66 -8.11 17.02
C GLU A 444 -29.66 -9.21 17.39
N ARG A 445 -29.28 -10.22 18.18
CA ARG A 445 -30.22 -11.23 18.71
C ARG A 445 -31.30 -10.60 19.60
N VAL A 446 -30.91 -9.70 20.50
CA VAL A 446 -31.86 -9.00 21.37
C VAL A 446 -32.79 -8.13 20.55
N ARG A 447 -32.25 -7.41 19.55
CA ARG A 447 -33.01 -6.56 18.63
C ARG A 447 -34.01 -7.37 17.80
N ALA A 448 -33.57 -8.48 17.21
CA ALA A 448 -34.43 -9.41 16.46
C ALA A 448 -35.52 -10.02 17.34
N HIS A 449 -35.21 -10.40 18.58
CA HIS A 449 -36.20 -10.92 19.52
C HIS A 449 -37.24 -9.86 19.93
N MET A 450 -36.82 -8.61 20.14
CA MET A 450 -37.76 -7.51 20.41
C MET A 450 -38.61 -7.17 19.17
N GLN A 451 -38.01 -7.19 17.98
CA GLN A 451 -38.67 -6.92 16.70
C GLN A 451 -39.76 -7.96 16.40
N THR A 452 -39.45 -9.25 16.50
CA THR A 452 -40.43 -10.34 16.34
C THR A 452 -41.60 -10.24 17.32
N PHE A 453 -41.36 -9.80 18.56
CA PHE A 453 -42.44 -9.53 19.52
C PHE A 453 -43.30 -8.33 19.11
N ILE A 454 -42.67 -7.24 18.66
CA ILE A 454 -43.37 -6.04 18.17
C ILE A 454 -44.25 -6.44 16.98
N ASP A 455 -43.71 -7.11 15.97
CA ASP A 455 -44.42 -7.47 14.75
C ASP A 455 -45.58 -8.43 15.03
N LYS A 456 -45.40 -9.40 15.92
CA LYS A 456 -46.44 -10.36 16.31
C LYS A 456 -47.60 -9.73 17.10
N PHE A 457 -47.33 -8.68 17.88
CA PHE A 457 -48.34 -8.08 18.77
C PHE A 457 -48.72 -6.63 18.41
N ARG A 458 -48.22 -6.09 17.29
CA ARG A 458 -48.47 -4.72 16.82
C ARG A 458 -49.95 -4.39 16.69
N TYR A 459 -50.74 -5.37 16.25
CA TYR A 459 -52.18 -5.23 16.01
C TYR A 459 -53.06 -5.68 17.19
N ASN A 460 -52.47 -6.09 18.32
CA ASN A 460 -53.24 -6.54 19.49
C ASN A 460 -53.41 -5.40 20.51
N ALA A 461 -54.62 -4.83 20.55
CA ALA A 461 -54.96 -3.70 21.42
C ALA A 461 -54.72 -3.94 22.92
N LYS A 462 -54.84 -5.20 23.41
CA LYS A 462 -54.65 -5.53 24.84
C LYS A 462 -53.18 -5.51 25.28
N ARG A 463 -52.22 -5.55 24.35
CA ARG A 463 -50.78 -5.57 24.63
C ARG A 463 -50.04 -4.32 24.14
N ALA A 464 -50.78 -3.29 23.73
CA ALA A 464 -50.24 -2.07 23.15
C ALA A 464 -49.22 -1.36 24.06
N SER A 465 -49.45 -1.34 25.38
CA SER A 465 -48.51 -0.74 26.36
C SER A 465 -47.17 -1.48 26.42
N LEU A 466 -47.17 -2.82 26.34
CA LEU A 466 -45.96 -3.65 26.32
C LEU A 466 -45.17 -3.46 25.02
N VAL A 467 -45.87 -3.38 23.89
CA VAL A 467 -45.26 -3.13 22.57
C VAL A 467 -44.61 -1.75 22.54
N GLN A 468 -45.30 -0.72 23.04
CA GLN A 468 -44.75 0.65 23.16
C GLN A 468 -43.51 0.70 24.06
N SER A 469 -43.49 -0.06 25.16
CA SER A 469 -42.31 -0.17 26.02
C SER A 469 -41.12 -0.83 25.31
N ARG A 470 -41.36 -1.86 24.49
CA ARG A 470 -40.30 -2.55 23.73
C ARG A 470 -39.79 -1.71 22.55
N ILE A 471 -40.64 -0.93 21.90
CA ILE A 471 -40.23 0.06 20.88
C ILE A 471 -39.28 1.08 21.51
N LYS A 472 -39.66 1.68 22.65
CA LYS A 472 -38.79 2.61 23.38
C LYS A 472 -37.49 1.96 23.91
N ALA A 473 -37.52 0.66 24.23
CA ALA A 473 -36.33 -0.08 24.62
C ALA A 473 -35.40 -0.31 23.43
N LEU A 474 -35.95 -0.63 22.25
CA LEU A 474 -35.22 -0.82 21.01
C LEU A 474 -34.54 0.49 20.56
N ASP A 475 -35.21 1.63 20.73
CA ASP A 475 -34.62 2.97 20.46
C ASP A 475 -33.51 3.38 21.45
N ARG A 476 -33.47 2.75 22.64
CA ARG A 476 -32.44 3.01 23.67
C ARG A 476 -31.23 2.10 23.57
N ILE A 477 -31.35 0.94 22.91
CA ILE A 477 -30.20 0.07 22.68
C ILE A 477 -29.27 0.83 21.73
N GLY A 478 -28.11 1.24 22.25
CA GLY A 478 -27.10 1.94 21.47
C GLY A 478 -26.70 1.11 20.25
N HIS A 479 -26.50 1.79 19.12
CA HIS A 479 -25.95 1.15 17.93
C HIS A 479 -24.50 0.74 18.23
N VAL A 480 -24.22 -0.56 18.11
CA VAL A 480 -22.84 -1.04 18.06
C VAL A 480 -22.52 -1.19 16.58
N ASP A 481 -21.52 -0.45 16.14
CA ASP A 481 -21.07 -0.50 14.75
C ASP A 481 -20.67 -1.93 14.38
N GLU A 482 -21.04 -2.35 13.17
CA GLU A 482 -20.64 -3.64 12.64
C GLU A 482 -19.11 -3.70 12.52
N VAL A 483 -18.55 -4.85 12.90
CA VAL A 483 -17.13 -5.12 12.65
C VAL A 483 -16.95 -5.37 11.16
N VAL A 484 -16.64 -4.30 10.42
CA VAL A 484 -16.21 -4.41 9.02
C VAL A 484 -14.81 -5.00 9.03
N ASN A 485 -14.71 -6.29 8.71
CA ASN A 485 -13.42 -6.90 8.44
C ASN A 485 -12.79 -6.26 7.20
N ASP A 486 -11.47 -6.15 7.21
CA ASP A 486 -10.75 -5.71 6.04
C ASP A 486 -11.00 -6.69 4.88
N PRO A 487 -11.33 -6.20 3.66
CA PRO A 487 -11.58 -7.07 2.52
C PRO A 487 -10.33 -7.88 2.18
N ASP A 488 -10.50 -9.18 1.99
CA ASP A 488 -9.42 -10.08 1.54
C ASP A 488 -9.03 -9.76 0.09
N TYR A 489 -7.76 -9.39 -0.11
CA TYR A 489 -7.21 -9.25 -1.46
C TYR A 489 -6.81 -10.62 -2.00
N LYS A 490 -7.37 -11.00 -3.15
CA LYS A 490 -6.99 -12.22 -3.86
C LYS A 490 -6.10 -11.88 -5.05
N PHE A 491 -4.79 -11.98 -4.83
CA PHE A 491 -3.78 -11.90 -5.89
C PHE A 491 -3.68 -13.25 -6.60
N GLU A 492 -4.58 -13.48 -7.55
CA GLU A 492 -4.56 -14.68 -8.40
C GLU A 492 -3.92 -14.35 -9.75
N PHE A 493 -2.76 -14.95 -10.02
CA PHE A 493 -2.14 -14.90 -11.34
C PHE A 493 -2.72 -16.03 -12.21
N PRO A 494 -3.09 -15.74 -13.46
CA PRO A 494 -3.62 -16.76 -14.35
C PRO A 494 -2.55 -17.80 -14.69
N THR A 495 -2.90 -19.08 -14.60
CA THR A 495 -2.01 -20.17 -15.00
C THR A 495 -1.78 -20.12 -16.52
N PRO A 496 -0.52 -20.22 -17.00
CA PRO A 496 -0.25 -20.22 -18.43
C PRO A 496 -0.84 -21.46 -19.11
N ASP A 497 -1.50 -21.19 -20.22
CA ASP A 497 -2.23 -22.12 -21.09
C ASP A 497 -1.33 -23.06 -21.91
N ASP A 498 -0.11 -22.63 -22.20
CA ASP A 498 0.94 -23.37 -22.91
C ASP A 498 2.09 -23.54 -21.93
N ARG A 499 2.41 -24.79 -21.57
CA ARG A 499 3.52 -25.11 -20.69
C ARG A 499 4.75 -25.35 -21.56
N PRO A 500 5.69 -24.38 -21.67
CA PRO A 500 6.91 -24.60 -22.42
C PRO A 500 7.69 -25.78 -21.81
N GLY A 501 8.23 -26.65 -22.67
CA GLY A 501 9.13 -27.71 -22.21
C GLY A 501 10.44 -27.12 -21.64
N PRO A 502 11.08 -27.79 -20.68
CA PRO A 502 12.39 -27.37 -20.18
C PRO A 502 13.48 -27.50 -21.27
N PRO A 503 14.53 -26.66 -21.26
CA PRO A 503 14.78 -25.56 -20.32
C PRO A 503 14.00 -24.29 -20.70
N ILE A 504 13.54 -23.53 -19.70
CA ILE A 504 12.83 -22.25 -19.93
C ILE A 504 13.86 -21.15 -20.12
N ILE A 505 14.72 -20.98 -19.13
CA ILE A 505 15.82 -20.04 -19.13
C ILE A 505 17.06 -20.79 -18.63
N SER A 506 18.16 -20.71 -19.37
CA SER A 506 19.44 -21.33 -18.98
C SER A 506 20.59 -20.39 -19.27
N PHE A 507 21.42 -20.15 -18.26
CA PHE A 507 22.67 -19.43 -18.34
C PHE A 507 23.81 -20.43 -18.47
N SER A 508 24.65 -20.27 -19.49
CA SER A 508 25.81 -21.13 -19.76
C SER A 508 27.06 -20.27 -19.92
N ASP A 509 27.95 -20.32 -18.92
CA ASP A 509 29.18 -19.54 -18.80
C ASP A 509 28.99 -18.04 -19.06
N ALA A 510 27.81 -17.53 -18.71
CA ALA A 510 27.40 -16.17 -18.99
C ALA A 510 28.18 -15.20 -18.11
N SER A 511 28.85 -14.24 -18.73
CA SER A 511 29.53 -13.14 -18.05
C SER A 511 29.00 -11.81 -18.56
N PHE A 512 28.88 -10.82 -17.68
CA PHE A 512 28.36 -9.51 -18.03
C PHE A 512 29.01 -8.40 -17.21
N GLY A 513 29.33 -7.30 -17.89
CA GLY A 513 29.72 -6.02 -17.30
C GLY A 513 29.23 -4.88 -18.20
N TYR A 514 28.87 -3.75 -17.59
CA TYR A 514 28.52 -2.56 -18.38
C TYR A 514 29.74 -2.02 -19.13
N PRO A 515 29.57 -1.43 -20.33
CA PRO A 515 30.68 -0.84 -21.07
C PRO A 515 31.46 0.18 -20.23
N GLY A 516 32.77 -0.02 -20.07
CA GLY A 516 33.63 0.84 -19.24
C GLY A 516 33.50 0.64 -17.72
N GLY A 517 32.70 -0.33 -17.27
CA GLY A 517 32.55 -0.71 -15.86
C GLY A 517 33.24 -2.03 -15.51
N PRO A 518 33.30 -2.38 -14.22
CA PRO A 518 33.76 -3.69 -13.78
C PRO A 518 32.83 -4.81 -14.27
N ILE A 519 33.39 -6.00 -14.47
CA ILE A 519 32.60 -7.21 -14.73
C ILE A 519 31.78 -7.53 -13.48
N LEU A 520 30.45 -7.51 -13.61
CA LEU A 520 29.52 -7.79 -12.51
C LEU A 520 29.35 -9.29 -12.29
N PHE A 521 29.29 -10.05 -13.39
CA PHE A 521 29.04 -11.48 -13.38
C PHE A 521 30.09 -12.20 -14.21
N LYS A 522 30.60 -13.32 -13.69
CA LYS A 522 31.62 -14.13 -14.34
C LYS A 522 31.22 -15.60 -14.28
N ASN A 523 31.16 -16.24 -15.44
CA ASN A 523 30.85 -17.67 -15.63
C ASN A 523 29.59 -18.13 -14.87
N LEU A 524 28.49 -17.40 -15.00
CA LEU A 524 27.21 -17.79 -14.42
C LEU A 524 26.62 -19.01 -15.12
N ASN A 525 26.30 -20.03 -14.33
CA ASN A 525 25.69 -21.28 -14.76
C ASN A 525 24.48 -21.59 -13.88
N PHE A 526 23.26 -21.31 -14.35
CA PHE A 526 22.02 -21.65 -13.65
C PHE A 526 20.84 -21.72 -14.63
N GLY A 527 19.82 -22.52 -14.27
CA GLY A 527 18.58 -22.64 -15.02
C GLY A 527 17.37 -22.26 -14.18
N ILE A 528 16.27 -21.89 -14.84
CA ILE A 528 14.97 -21.64 -14.23
C ILE A 528 13.97 -22.59 -14.90
N ASP A 529 13.21 -23.33 -14.10
CA ASP A 529 12.15 -24.23 -14.53
C ASP A 529 10.74 -23.67 -14.21
N LEU A 530 9.68 -24.34 -14.69
CA LEU A 530 8.29 -23.82 -14.67
C LEU A 530 7.79 -23.58 -13.24
N ASP A 531 8.22 -24.46 -12.33
CA ASP A 531 7.80 -24.45 -10.92
C ASP A 531 8.86 -23.79 -10.00
N SER A 532 9.90 -23.18 -10.57
CA SER A 532 10.98 -22.58 -9.81
C SER A 532 10.53 -21.31 -9.08
N ARG A 533 10.78 -21.26 -7.77
CA ARG A 533 10.66 -20.05 -6.95
C ARG A 533 12.06 -19.61 -6.52
N VAL A 534 12.57 -18.56 -7.17
CA VAL A 534 13.96 -18.10 -6.98
C VAL A 534 13.96 -16.78 -6.23
N ALA A 535 14.71 -16.71 -5.13
CA ALA A 535 14.96 -15.47 -4.39
C ALA A 535 16.40 -15.01 -4.58
N MET A 536 16.60 -13.75 -4.96
CA MET A 536 17.92 -13.16 -5.15
C MET A 536 18.31 -12.25 -3.98
N VAL A 537 19.31 -12.69 -3.21
CA VAL A 537 19.84 -11.95 -2.04
C VAL A 537 21.22 -11.35 -2.33
N GLY A 538 21.57 -10.27 -1.64
CA GLY A 538 22.82 -9.53 -1.87
C GLY A 538 22.68 -8.04 -1.59
N ALA A 539 23.81 -7.34 -1.51
CA ALA A 539 23.83 -5.89 -1.30
C ALA A 539 23.20 -5.12 -2.47
N ASN A 540 22.72 -3.91 -2.22
CA ASN A 540 22.23 -3.04 -3.28
C ASN A 540 23.38 -2.64 -4.22
N GLY A 541 23.13 -2.66 -5.53
CA GLY A 541 24.15 -2.36 -6.54
C GLY A 541 25.05 -3.54 -6.95
N ILE A 542 24.89 -4.73 -6.36
CA ILE A 542 25.66 -5.94 -6.76
C ILE A 542 25.27 -6.48 -8.15
N GLY A 543 24.18 -5.97 -8.75
CA GLY A 543 23.71 -6.37 -10.08
C GLY A 543 22.39 -7.15 -10.10
N LYS A 544 21.61 -7.22 -9.00
CA LYS A 544 20.31 -7.93 -8.98
C LYS A 544 19.35 -7.51 -10.10
N SER A 545 19.18 -6.20 -10.30
CA SER A 545 18.36 -5.69 -11.40
C SER A 545 18.97 -6.01 -12.76
N THR A 546 20.30 -6.05 -12.85
CA THR A 546 21.02 -6.41 -14.08
C THR A 546 20.81 -7.88 -14.45
N ILE A 547 20.82 -8.81 -13.48
CA ILE A 547 20.52 -10.22 -13.76
C ILE A 547 19.05 -10.42 -14.13
N LEU A 548 18.11 -9.67 -13.53
CA LEU A 548 16.70 -9.68 -13.98
C LEU A 548 16.56 -9.20 -15.42
N LYS A 549 17.35 -8.21 -15.85
CA LYS A 549 17.40 -7.75 -17.25
C LYS A 549 18.05 -8.74 -18.22
N LEU A 550 19.02 -9.52 -17.76
CA LEU A 550 19.55 -10.65 -18.54
C LEU A 550 18.50 -11.78 -18.67
N ILE A 551 17.71 -12.00 -17.61
CA ILE A 551 16.59 -12.96 -17.60
C ILE A 551 15.44 -12.47 -18.50
N SER A 552 15.13 -11.17 -18.53
CA SER A 552 14.08 -10.63 -19.41
C SER A 552 14.50 -10.51 -20.88
N GLY A 553 15.81 -10.66 -21.17
CA GLY A 553 16.38 -10.51 -22.52
C GLY A 553 16.64 -9.07 -22.94
N GLU A 554 16.43 -8.09 -22.04
CA GLU A 554 16.78 -6.67 -22.29
C GLU A 554 18.28 -6.44 -22.42
N LEU A 555 19.09 -7.25 -21.72
CA LEU A 555 20.54 -7.22 -21.80
C LEU A 555 21.07 -8.53 -22.39
N GLN A 556 22.14 -8.40 -23.18
CA GLN A 556 22.87 -9.54 -23.72
C GLN A 556 24.15 -9.76 -22.91
N PRO A 557 24.54 -11.02 -22.65
CA PRO A 557 25.80 -11.31 -21.96
C PRO A 557 26.98 -10.83 -22.80
N SER A 558 28.05 -10.38 -22.14
CA SER A 558 29.31 -10.01 -22.80
C SER A 558 30.07 -11.24 -23.31
N SER A 559 29.94 -12.37 -22.63
CA SER A 559 30.44 -13.68 -23.05
C SER A 559 29.55 -14.79 -22.51
N GLY A 560 29.63 -15.99 -23.11
CA GLY A 560 28.72 -17.10 -22.78
C GLY A 560 27.37 -16.95 -23.47
N THR A 561 26.40 -17.78 -23.09
CA THR A 561 25.07 -17.80 -23.71
C THR A 561 23.96 -17.79 -22.65
N VAL A 562 22.88 -17.09 -22.98
CA VAL A 562 21.62 -17.16 -22.22
C VAL A 562 20.57 -17.68 -23.19
N PHE A 563 20.06 -18.89 -22.90
CA PHE A 563 18.98 -19.51 -23.65
C PHE A 563 17.64 -19.07 -23.07
N HIS A 564 16.74 -18.64 -23.95
CA HIS A 564 15.36 -18.30 -23.64
C HIS A 564 14.42 -19.09 -24.55
N SER A 565 13.45 -19.79 -23.96
CA SER A 565 12.41 -20.47 -24.73
C SER A 565 11.45 -19.46 -25.35
N ALA A 566 11.24 -19.52 -26.66
CA ALA A 566 10.44 -18.55 -27.43
C ALA A 566 8.95 -18.50 -27.03
N LYS A 567 8.46 -19.54 -26.33
CA LYS A 567 7.08 -19.62 -25.84
C LYS A 567 6.87 -18.92 -24.50
N VAL A 568 7.95 -18.50 -23.84
CA VAL A 568 7.90 -17.91 -22.50
C VAL A 568 7.52 -16.45 -22.60
N ARG A 569 6.51 -16.06 -21.83
CA ARG A 569 6.15 -14.64 -21.62
C ARG A 569 6.63 -14.24 -20.25
N ILE A 570 7.50 -13.24 -20.19
CA ILE A 570 8.09 -12.74 -18.95
C ILE A 570 7.38 -11.43 -18.60
N ALA A 571 6.78 -11.38 -17.41
CA ALA A 571 6.29 -10.15 -16.81
C ALA A 571 7.33 -9.68 -15.79
N VAL A 572 7.88 -8.48 -15.99
CA VAL A 572 8.83 -7.85 -15.08
C VAL A 572 8.08 -6.83 -14.24
N PHE A 573 8.30 -6.84 -12.92
CA PHE A 573 7.84 -5.80 -12.01
C PHE A 573 9.07 -5.18 -11.34
N SER A 574 9.20 -3.86 -11.42
CA SER A 574 10.33 -3.10 -10.92
C SER A 574 9.86 -1.91 -10.09
N GLN A 575 10.69 -1.48 -9.13
CA GLN A 575 10.36 -0.41 -8.20
C GLN A 575 10.11 0.95 -8.88
N HIS A 576 10.68 1.16 -10.08
CA HIS A 576 10.52 2.39 -10.87
C HIS A 576 9.35 2.34 -11.87
N HIS A 577 8.51 1.29 -11.87
CA HIS A 577 7.37 1.25 -12.81
C HIS A 577 6.31 2.32 -12.54
N VAL A 578 6.21 2.81 -11.30
CA VAL A 578 5.33 3.94 -10.97
C VAL A 578 5.74 5.21 -11.72
N ASP A 579 7.04 5.42 -11.95
CA ASP A 579 7.55 6.57 -12.71
C ASP A 579 7.16 6.51 -14.21
N GLY A 580 6.82 5.31 -14.70
CA GLY A 580 6.33 5.09 -16.07
C GLY A 580 4.81 5.23 -16.22
N LEU A 581 4.07 5.44 -15.12
CA LEU A 581 2.63 5.63 -15.14
C LEU A 581 2.26 7.08 -15.45
N ASP A 582 1.25 7.26 -16.29
CA ASP A 582 0.62 8.56 -16.50
C ASP A 582 -0.24 8.91 -15.27
N LEU A 583 0.37 9.55 -14.28
CA LEU A 583 -0.25 9.91 -12.99
C LEU A 583 -1.45 10.86 -13.15
N SER A 584 -1.57 11.56 -14.28
CA SER A 584 -2.71 12.43 -14.58
C SER A 584 -3.98 11.65 -14.96
N SER A 585 -3.81 10.41 -15.43
CA SER A 585 -4.88 9.52 -15.82
C SER A 585 -5.43 8.74 -14.62
N ASN A 586 -6.61 8.11 -14.77
CA ASN A 586 -7.16 7.24 -13.74
C ASN A 586 -6.86 5.76 -14.06
N PRO A 587 -6.82 4.87 -13.06
CA PRO A 587 -6.46 3.45 -13.25
C PRO A 587 -7.29 2.75 -14.32
N LEU A 588 -8.60 3.02 -14.37
CA LEU A 588 -9.49 2.38 -15.33
C LEU A 588 -9.18 2.78 -16.78
N LEU A 589 -8.97 4.07 -17.04
CA LEU A 589 -8.62 4.57 -18.37
C LEU A 589 -7.25 4.07 -18.81
N TYR A 590 -6.30 3.96 -17.88
CA TYR A 590 -4.99 3.38 -18.15
C TYR A 590 -5.12 1.91 -18.60
N MET A 591 -5.87 1.10 -17.85
CA MET A 591 -6.14 -0.30 -18.22
C MET A 591 -6.87 -0.42 -19.56
N MET A 592 -7.81 0.47 -19.86
CA MET A 592 -8.50 0.50 -21.16
C MET A 592 -7.57 0.86 -22.33
N ARG A 593 -6.55 1.69 -22.09
CA ARG A 593 -5.52 2.03 -23.10
C ARG A 593 -4.59 0.82 -23.34
N CYS A 594 -4.18 0.13 -22.28
CA CYS A 594 -3.27 -1.02 -22.37
C CYS A 594 -3.95 -2.27 -22.96
N PHE A 595 -5.24 -2.47 -22.70
CA PHE A 595 -6.01 -3.64 -23.13
C PHE A 595 -7.22 -3.24 -23.99
N PRO A 596 -6.99 -2.76 -25.23
CA PRO A 596 -8.08 -2.38 -26.11
C PRO A 596 -8.97 -3.58 -26.45
N GLY A 597 -10.29 -3.43 -26.31
CA GLY A 597 -11.27 -4.47 -26.62
C GLY A 597 -11.76 -5.29 -25.42
N VAL A 598 -11.19 -5.12 -24.23
CA VAL A 598 -11.72 -5.74 -23.01
C VAL A 598 -12.88 -4.89 -22.45
N PRO A 599 -14.03 -5.49 -22.10
CA PRO A 599 -15.14 -4.76 -21.51
C PRO A 599 -14.75 -4.05 -20.20
N GLU A 600 -15.22 -2.82 -20.02
CA GLU A 600 -14.92 -1.98 -18.86
C GLU A 600 -15.25 -2.68 -17.53
N GLN A 601 -16.36 -3.42 -17.47
CA GLN A 601 -16.77 -4.13 -16.26
C GLN A 601 -15.76 -5.20 -15.82
N LYS A 602 -15.10 -5.87 -16.78
CA LYS A 602 -14.06 -6.87 -16.49
C LYS A 602 -12.76 -6.23 -16.02
N LEU A 603 -12.43 -5.04 -16.54
CA LEU A 603 -11.29 -4.25 -16.07
C LEU A 603 -11.54 -3.71 -14.66
N ARG A 604 -12.77 -3.26 -14.36
CA ARG A 604 -13.18 -2.84 -13.02
C ARG A 604 -13.14 -4.00 -12.03
N SER A 605 -13.61 -5.19 -12.39
CA SER A 605 -13.55 -6.36 -11.52
C SER A 605 -12.10 -6.78 -11.26
N HIS A 606 -11.24 -6.72 -12.28
CA HIS A 606 -9.81 -6.96 -12.11
C HIS A 606 -9.17 -5.91 -11.20
N LEU A 607 -9.35 -4.61 -11.43
CA LEU A 607 -8.86 -3.58 -10.51
C LEU A 607 -9.40 -3.78 -9.08
N GLY A 608 -10.65 -4.22 -8.94
CA GLY A 608 -11.26 -4.55 -7.67
C GLY A 608 -10.60 -5.72 -6.95
N SER A 609 -10.17 -6.78 -7.66
CA SER A 609 -9.46 -7.91 -7.05
C SER A 609 -8.08 -7.50 -6.51
N PHE A 610 -7.45 -6.50 -7.13
CA PHE A 610 -6.22 -5.85 -6.65
C PHE A 610 -6.47 -4.75 -5.60
N GLY A 611 -7.72 -4.54 -5.19
CA GLY A 611 -8.09 -3.59 -4.13
C GLY A 611 -8.41 -2.17 -4.58
N VAL A 612 -8.34 -1.89 -5.87
CA VAL A 612 -8.73 -0.60 -6.45
C VAL A 612 -10.23 -0.64 -6.80
N THR A 613 -11.07 -0.33 -5.82
CA THR A 613 -12.53 -0.49 -5.91
C THR A 613 -13.27 0.84 -6.08
N GLY A 614 -14.46 0.77 -6.70
CA GLY A 614 -15.42 1.88 -6.76
C GLY A 614 -14.84 3.17 -7.33
N ASN A 615 -14.90 4.24 -6.53
CA ASN A 615 -14.42 5.58 -6.91
C ASN A 615 -12.89 5.65 -7.07
N LEU A 616 -12.12 4.76 -6.42
CA LEU A 616 -10.66 4.76 -6.48
C LEU A 616 -10.16 4.50 -7.92
N ALA A 617 -10.87 3.65 -8.67
CA ALA A 617 -10.56 3.35 -10.07
C ALA A 617 -10.83 4.55 -11.02
N LEU A 618 -11.61 5.53 -10.57
CA LEU A 618 -12.01 6.70 -11.35
C LEU A 618 -11.20 7.96 -10.97
N GLN A 619 -10.56 7.95 -9.80
CA GLN A 619 -9.71 9.04 -9.32
C GLN A 619 -8.38 9.11 -10.09
N PRO A 620 -7.79 10.31 -10.25
CA PRO A 620 -6.47 10.46 -10.85
C PRO A 620 -5.40 9.71 -10.05
N MET A 621 -4.46 9.07 -10.73
CA MET A 621 -3.40 8.27 -10.10
C MET A 621 -2.49 9.09 -9.18
N TYR A 622 -2.29 10.39 -9.41
CA TYR A 622 -1.52 11.25 -8.50
C TYR A 622 -2.15 11.42 -7.10
N THR A 623 -3.47 11.16 -6.97
CA THR A 623 -4.16 11.19 -5.67
C THR A 623 -4.11 9.85 -4.95
N LEU A 624 -3.68 8.81 -5.65
CA LEU A 624 -3.56 7.48 -5.10
C LEU A 624 -2.26 7.34 -4.31
N SER A 625 -2.27 6.48 -3.31
CA SER A 625 -1.05 6.13 -2.59
C SER A 625 -0.08 5.39 -3.51
N GLY A 626 1.24 5.50 -3.28
CA GLY A 626 2.24 4.78 -4.08
C GLY A 626 1.99 3.27 -4.17
N MET A 627 1.42 2.66 -3.12
CA MET A 627 1.02 1.26 -3.14
C MET A 627 -0.23 1.00 -3.99
N SER A 628 -1.18 1.94 -4.08
CA SER A 628 -2.33 1.77 -4.97
C SER A 628 -1.93 1.87 -6.45
N CYS A 629 -0.82 2.54 -6.75
CA CYS A 629 -0.20 2.56 -8.08
C CYS A 629 0.67 1.33 -8.35
N SER A 630 1.19 0.69 -7.31
CA SER A 630 1.96 -0.57 -7.38
C SER A 630 1.04 -1.76 -7.57
#